data_AF-A0A7C3QJL0-F1
#
_entry.id   AF-A0A7C3QJL0-F1
#
_cell.length_a   1.000
_cell.length_b   1.000
_cell.length_c   1.000
_cell.angle_alpha   90.00
_cell.angle_beta   90.00
_cell.angle_gamma   90.00
#
_symmetry.space_group_name_H-M   'P 1'
#
loop_
_entity.id
_entity.type
_entity.pdbx_description
1 polymer ?
#
loop_
_entity_poly.entity_id
_entity_poly.type
_entity_poly.pdbx_seq_one_letter_code
_entity_poly.pdbx_strand_id
1 'polypeptide(L)'
;TVTFIGATTENPSFELNNALLSRARVYVLKSLTAEELVAILRRALHDEVRGLGKRPLVISDELLQRIAEAADGDARRSLNLLEIAADLAEPQDGKEVVDAEVLGEVLSGGVRRFDKGGEAFYDQISALHKSVRGSAPDAALYWYARMIDGGVDPLYVARRVVRMATEDIGNADPRALAIALNAWDVQERLGSPEGELAIAQAVLYMACAPKSNAAYMAYNAALADVKQHGSYDVPIHLRNAPTRLMKELGYGHAYRYAHDEPEAYAAGERYFPEEMPERQYYVPTPRGLEQKIGEKLARLRELDRRARGEKL
;
A
#
# COMPACT_ATOMS: atom_id res chain seq x y z
N THR A 1 -29.55 28.16 -1.60
CA THR A 1 -28.34 28.44 -0.80
C THR A 1 -28.22 27.38 0.26
N VAL A 2 -27.02 26.84 0.50
CA VAL A 2 -26.78 25.79 1.50
C VAL A 2 -25.64 26.22 2.42
N THR A 3 -25.71 25.81 3.68
CA THR A 3 -24.56 25.83 4.59
C THR A 3 -23.86 24.48 4.48
N PHE A 4 -22.62 24.47 3.99
CA PHE A 4 -21.83 23.25 3.84
C PHE A 4 -21.05 22.97 5.13
N ILE A 5 -21.25 21.79 5.71
CA ILE A 5 -20.49 21.27 6.85
C ILE A 5 -19.85 19.97 6.41
N GLY A 6 -18.52 19.97 6.29
CA GLY A 6 -17.72 18.78 6.02
C GLY A 6 -17.01 18.34 7.29
N ALA A 7 -16.94 17.03 7.51
CA ALA A 7 -16.14 16.41 8.56
C ALA A 7 -15.11 15.49 7.91
N THR A 8 -13.88 15.52 8.39
CA THR A 8 -12.78 14.68 7.93
C THR A 8 -11.84 14.42 9.10
N THR A 9 -11.23 13.24 9.12
CA THR A 9 -10.11 12.91 10.01
C THR A 9 -8.76 13.26 9.38
N GLU A 10 -8.76 13.55 8.08
CA GLU A 10 -7.60 13.99 7.30
C GLU A 10 -7.38 15.49 7.33
N ASN A 11 -6.15 15.95 7.11
CA ASN A 11 -5.87 17.37 7.03
C ASN A 11 -6.53 17.99 5.76
N PRO A 12 -7.49 18.93 5.93
CA PRO A 12 -8.24 19.50 4.82
C PRO A 12 -7.39 20.15 3.73
N SER A 13 -6.15 20.57 4.03
CA SER A 13 -5.28 21.25 3.06
C SER A 13 -4.70 20.35 1.98
N PHE A 14 -4.66 19.03 2.19
CA PHE A 14 -4.12 18.08 1.19
C PHE A 14 -5.17 17.55 0.22
N GLU A 15 -6.41 17.40 0.70
CA GLU A 15 -7.45 16.65 0.00
C GLU A 15 -8.53 17.56 -0.61
N LEU A 16 -8.66 18.81 -0.13
CA LEU A 16 -9.71 19.73 -0.59
C LEU A 16 -9.16 20.84 -1.48
N ASN A 17 -9.93 21.18 -2.51
CA ASN A 17 -9.56 22.27 -3.41
C ASN A 17 -9.62 23.65 -2.72
N ASN A 18 -8.78 24.57 -3.20
CA ASN A 18 -8.69 25.93 -2.65
C ASN A 18 -10.01 26.73 -2.76
N ALA A 19 -10.85 26.41 -3.74
CA ALA A 19 -12.15 27.07 -3.91
C ALA A 19 -13.13 26.75 -2.77
N LEU A 20 -13.02 25.57 -2.17
CA LEU A 20 -13.82 25.16 -1.01
C LEU A 20 -13.23 25.75 0.28
N LEU A 21 -11.90 25.65 0.47
CA LEU A 21 -11.22 26.15 1.67
C LEU A 21 -11.34 27.68 1.83
N SER A 22 -11.43 28.42 0.72
CA SER A 22 -11.68 29.87 0.75
C SER A 22 -13.09 30.26 1.23
N ARG A 23 -14.02 29.30 1.31
CA ARG A 23 -15.42 29.53 1.68
C ARG A 23 -15.88 28.73 2.90
N ALA A 24 -15.02 27.88 3.45
CA ALA A 24 -15.29 27.04 4.62
C ALA A 24 -14.30 27.36 5.75
N ARG A 25 -14.78 27.50 6.98
CA ARG A 25 -13.91 27.62 8.16
C ARG A 25 -13.48 26.23 8.61
N VAL A 26 -12.19 26.08 8.91
CA VAL A 26 -11.63 24.83 9.44
C VAL A 26 -11.60 24.89 10.96
N TYR A 27 -12.17 23.88 11.61
CA TYR A 27 -12.12 23.69 13.06
C TYR A 27 -11.41 22.37 13.35
N VAL A 28 -10.37 22.41 14.18
CA VAL A 28 -9.66 21.22 14.62
C VAL A 28 -10.37 20.66 15.85
N LEU A 29 -10.91 19.46 15.72
CA LEU A 29 -11.45 18.70 16.85
C LEU A 29 -10.36 17.81 17.42
N LYS A 30 -10.31 17.70 18.74
CA LYS A 30 -9.37 16.81 19.44
C LYS A 30 -10.11 15.56 19.89
N SER A 31 -9.38 14.46 20.03
CA SER A 31 -9.87 13.26 20.70
C SER A 31 -10.32 13.59 22.12
N LEU A 32 -11.36 12.88 22.57
CA LEU A 32 -11.90 13.05 23.91
C LEU A 32 -10.99 12.41 24.96
N THR A 33 -10.98 12.95 26.17
CA THR A 33 -10.32 12.27 27.30
C THR A 33 -11.16 11.09 27.79
N ALA A 34 -10.54 10.20 28.56
CA ALA A 34 -11.27 9.07 29.15
C ALA A 34 -12.43 9.56 30.05
N GLU A 35 -12.23 10.64 30.81
CA GLU A 35 -13.25 11.23 31.67
C GLU A 35 -14.43 11.78 30.86
N GLU A 36 -14.15 12.43 29.72
CA GLU A 36 -15.19 12.92 28.81
C GLU A 36 -15.97 11.76 28.17
N LEU A 37 -15.30 10.67 27.81
CA LEU A 37 -15.94 9.46 27.30
C LEU A 37 -16.82 8.79 28.37
N VAL A 38 -16.34 8.67 29.61
CA VAL A 38 -17.15 8.15 30.73
C VAL A 38 -18.41 9.00 30.93
N ALA A 39 -18.32 10.33 30.82
CA ALA A 39 -19.48 11.20 30.89
C ALA A 39 -20.50 10.92 29.77
N ILE A 40 -20.04 10.67 28.53
CA ILE A 40 -20.89 10.28 27.40
C ILE A 40 -21.56 8.93 27.65
N LEU A 41 -20.80 7.94 28.13
CA LEU A 41 -21.30 6.60 28.45
C LEU A 41 -22.37 6.65 29.54
N ARG A 42 -22.12 7.37 30.63
CA ARG A 42 -23.11 7.58 31.70
C ARG A 42 -24.37 8.24 31.17
N ARG A 43 -24.26 9.22 30.28
CA ARG A 43 -25.44 9.85 29.68
C ARG A 43 -26.25 8.83 28.86
N ALA A 44 -25.60 7.99 28.06
CA ALA A 44 -26.29 6.95 27.29
C ALA A 44 -26.92 5.89 28.20
N LEU A 45 -26.27 5.52 29.30
CA LEU A 45 -26.78 4.55 30.27
C LEU A 45 -28.07 5.03 30.95
N HIS A 46 -28.21 6.34 31.22
CA HIS A 46 -29.34 6.90 31.95
C HIS A 46 -30.41 7.58 31.07
N ASP A 47 -30.20 7.75 29.76
CA ASP A 47 -31.20 8.35 28.86
C ASP A 47 -32.30 7.32 28.55
N GLU A 48 -33.52 7.54 29.06
CA GLU A 48 -34.69 6.66 28.86
C GLU A 48 -35.29 6.71 27.45
N VAL A 49 -34.95 7.73 26.66
CA VAL A 49 -35.58 7.98 25.34
C VAL A 49 -34.69 7.50 24.21
N ARG A 50 -33.38 7.76 24.30
CA ARG A 50 -32.39 7.51 23.24
C ARG A 50 -31.23 6.63 23.70
N GLY A 51 -31.26 6.15 24.94
CA GLY A 51 -30.22 5.34 25.53
C GLY A 51 -30.77 4.07 26.16
N LEU A 52 -30.04 3.57 27.15
CA LEU A 52 -30.30 2.29 27.82
C LEU A 52 -31.08 2.46 29.14
N GLY A 53 -31.56 3.66 29.47
CA GLY A 53 -32.17 3.95 30.78
C GLY A 53 -33.45 3.17 31.11
N LYS A 54 -34.08 2.54 30.11
CA LYS A 54 -35.23 1.64 30.30
C LYS A 54 -34.85 0.19 30.60
N ARG A 55 -33.60 -0.20 30.33
CA ARG A 55 -33.08 -1.52 30.67
C ARG A 55 -32.66 -1.50 32.13
N PRO A 56 -32.89 -2.57 32.91
CA PRO A 56 -32.38 -2.69 34.27
C PRO A 56 -30.88 -3.03 34.26
N LEU A 57 -30.09 -2.31 33.44
CA LEU A 57 -28.69 -2.58 33.18
C LEU A 57 -27.82 -2.04 34.33
N VAL A 58 -26.91 -2.86 34.83
CA VAL A 58 -25.94 -2.52 35.86
C VAL A 58 -24.54 -2.72 35.30
N ILE A 59 -23.78 -1.64 35.27
CA ILE A 59 -22.36 -1.64 34.91
C ILE A 59 -21.61 -0.76 35.91
N SER A 60 -20.46 -1.21 36.40
CA SER A 60 -19.68 -0.44 37.37
C SER A 60 -18.92 0.70 36.68
N ASP A 61 -18.60 1.74 37.46
CA ASP A 61 -17.79 2.86 36.96
C ASP A 61 -16.40 2.42 36.48
N GLU A 62 -15.83 1.39 37.10
CA GLU A 62 -14.55 0.80 36.69
C GLU A 62 -14.64 0.16 35.30
N LEU A 63 -15.74 -0.52 35.00
CA LEU A 63 -15.97 -1.11 33.68
C LEU A 63 -16.25 -0.03 32.62
N LEU A 64 -16.96 1.04 32.98
CA LEU A 64 -17.13 2.21 32.11
C LEU A 64 -15.79 2.87 31.80
N GLN A 65 -14.90 2.97 32.78
CA GLN A 65 -13.54 3.48 32.60
C GLN A 65 -12.75 2.60 31.63
N ARG A 66 -12.82 1.27 31.76
CA ARG A 66 -12.18 0.33 30.83
C ARG A 66 -12.72 0.44 29.40
N ILE A 67 -14.03 0.66 29.24
CA ILE A 67 -14.63 0.94 27.92
C ILE A 67 -14.07 2.25 27.33
N ALA A 68 -13.97 3.30 28.15
CA ALA A 68 -13.43 4.59 27.72
C ALA A 68 -11.96 4.50 27.29
N GLU A 69 -11.14 3.78 28.06
CA GLU A 69 -9.74 3.51 27.73
C GLU A 69 -9.60 2.70 26.44
N ALA A 70 -10.43 1.67 26.26
CA ALA A 70 -10.43 0.87 25.04
C ALA A 70 -10.88 1.66 23.80
N ALA A 71 -11.71 2.69 23.98
CA ALA A 71 -12.23 3.52 22.91
C ALA A 71 -11.24 4.59 22.41
N ASP A 72 -10.17 4.87 23.17
CA ASP A 72 -9.04 5.73 22.79
C ASP A 72 -9.46 7.09 22.21
N GLY A 73 -10.40 7.75 22.89
CA GLY A 73 -10.88 9.09 22.53
C GLY A 73 -11.99 9.15 21.47
N ASP A 74 -12.48 8.02 20.95
CA ASP A 74 -13.63 7.96 20.03
C ASP A 74 -14.95 7.65 20.78
N ALA A 75 -15.84 8.65 20.85
CA ALA A 75 -17.17 8.52 21.46
C ALA A 75 -18.08 7.51 20.76
N ARG A 76 -17.97 7.36 19.43
CA ARG A 76 -18.78 6.38 18.69
C ARG A 76 -18.35 4.97 19.08
N ARG A 77 -17.04 4.75 19.20
CA ARG A 77 -16.49 3.46 19.60
C ARG A 77 -16.89 3.12 21.03
N SER A 78 -16.80 4.07 21.97
CA SER A 78 -17.20 3.82 23.36
C SER A 78 -18.69 3.44 23.46
N LEU A 79 -19.57 4.14 22.75
CA LEU A 79 -21.00 3.83 22.72
C LEU A 79 -21.30 2.45 22.10
N ASN A 80 -20.62 2.08 21.02
CA ASN A 80 -20.79 0.75 20.41
C ASN A 80 -20.32 -0.36 21.37
N LEU A 81 -19.20 -0.17 22.08
CA LEU A 81 -18.73 -1.13 23.07
C LEU A 81 -19.73 -1.29 24.22
N LEU A 82 -20.31 -0.18 24.68
CA LEU A 82 -21.37 -0.20 25.70
C LEU A 82 -22.63 -0.92 25.20
N GLU A 83 -23.03 -0.71 23.95
CA GLU A 83 -24.18 -1.39 23.34
C GLU A 83 -23.95 -2.91 23.28
N ILE A 84 -22.80 -3.36 22.78
CA ILE A 84 -22.46 -4.79 22.73
C ILE A 84 -22.38 -5.38 24.14
N ALA A 85 -21.77 -4.67 25.08
CA ALA A 85 -21.71 -5.12 26.48
C ALA A 85 -23.10 -5.24 27.09
N ALA A 86 -24.00 -4.31 26.78
CA ALA A 86 -25.39 -4.40 27.22
C ALA A 86 -26.12 -5.60 26.59
N ASP A 87 -25.91 -5.88 25.31
CA ASP A 87 -26.55 -7.00 24.62
C ASP A 87 -26.06 -8.38 25.11
N LEU A 88 -24.82 -8.43 25.62
CA LEU A 88 -24.24 -9.62 26.25
C LEU A 88 -24.44 -9.67 27.77
N ALA A 89 -25.11 -8.67 28.36
CA ALA A 89 -25.34 -8.63 29.79
C ALA A 89 -26.19 -9.82 30.25
N GLU A 90 -25.75 -10.49 31.31
CA GLU A 90 -26.46 -11.65 31.83
C GLU A 90 -27.54 -11.24 32.85
N PRO A 91 -28.71 -11.88 32.85
CA PRO A 91 -29.75 -11.60 33.81
C PRO A 91 -29.38 -12.15 35.19
N GLN A 92 -29.30 -11.27 36.18
CA GLN A 92 -29.07 -11.60 37.59
C GLN A 92 -30.04 -10.81 38.49
N ASP A 93 -30.84 -11.53 39.29
CA ASP A 93 -31.81 -10.95 40.24
C ASP A 93 -32.74 -9.87 39.64
N GLY A 94 -33.18 -10.07 38.40
CA GLY A 94 -34.06 -9.14 37.68
C GLY A 94 -33.34 -7.91 37.11
N LYS A 95 -32.01 -7.89 37.13
CA LYS A 95 -31.16 -6.89 36.48
C LYS A 95 -30.33 -7.54 35.38
N GLU A 96 -29.86 -6.73 34.44
CA GLU A 96 -28.91 -7.16 33.41
C GLU A 96 -27.53 -6.67 33.85
N VAL A 97 -26.61 -7.58 34.18
CA VAL A 97 -25.30 -7.21 34.75
C VAL A 97 -24.22 -7.37 33.69
N VAL A 98 -23.44 -6.30 33.50
CA VAL A 98 -22.18 -6.35 32.75
C VAL A 98 -21.07 -6.48 33.77
N ASP A 99 -20.41 -7.64 33.80
CA ASP A 99 -19.26 -7.89 34.65
C ASP A 99 -17.93 -7.84 33.87
N ALA A 100 -16.84 -8.18 34.55
CA ALA A 100 -15.50 -8.15 33.97
C ALA A 100 -15.27 -9.24 32.91
N GLU A 101 -16.01 -10.35 32.96
CA GLU A 101 -15.92 -11.45 31.99
C GLU A 101 -16.62 -11.06 30.71
N VAL A 102 -17.87 -10.57 30.80
CA VAL A 102 -18.62 -10.00 29.66
C VAL A 102 -17.83 -8.89 28.99
N LEU A 103 -17.28 -7.94 29.78
CA LEU A 103 -16.46 -6.88 29.19
C LEU A 103 -15.16 -7.45 28.57
N GLY A 104 -14.57 -8.49 29.17
CA GLY A 104 -13.42 -9.19 28.61
C GLY A 104 -13.71 -9.75 27.22
N GLU A 105 -14.86 -10.40 27.04
CA GLU A 105 -15.31 -10.91 25.74
C GLU A 105 -15.51 -9.77 24.73
N VAL A 106 -16.20 -8.70 25.12
CA VAL A 106 -16.46 -7.52 24.27
C VAL A 106 -15.15 -6.87 23.81
N LEU A 107 -14.19 -6.70 24.72
CA LEU A 107 -12.91 -6.07 24.43
C LEU A 107 -11.98 -6.97 23.63
N SER A 108 -12.06 -8.30 23.81
CA SER A 108 -11.28 -9.27 23.05
C SER A 108 -11.77 -9.44 21.61
N GLY A 109 -13.08 -9.31 21.37
CA GLY A 109 -13.67 -9.26 20.02
C GLY A 109 -13.52 -7.89 19.35
N GLY A 110 -13.25 -6.84 20.13
CA GLY A 110 -13.13 -5.45 19.69
C GLY A 110 -11.71 -5.07 19.27
N VAL A 111 -11.18 -5.74 18.23
CA VAL A 111 -9.94 -5.37 17.53
C VAL A 111 -9.86 -3.85 17.42
N ARG A 112 -8.74 -3.27 17.88
CA ARG A 112 -8.43 -1.84 17.80
C ARG A 112 -8.57 -1.37 16.37
N ARG A 113 -9.76 -0.97 15.93
CA ARG A 113 -9.98 -0.51 14.56
C ARG A 113 -9.17 0.76 14.35
N PHE A 114 -8.07 0.65 13.63
CA PHE A 114 -7.44 1.80 13.01
C PHE A 114 -8.46 2.48 12.12
N ASP A 115 -8.55 3.81 12.23
CA ASP A 115 -9.28 4.59 11.26
C ASP A 115 -8.58 4.39 9.90
N LYS A 116 -9.27 3.73 8.97
CA LYS A 116 -8.78 3.51 7.61
C LYS A 116 -8.82 4.86 6.89
N GLY A 117 -7.73 5.61 6.99
CA GLY A 117 -7.64 6.99 6.49
C GLY A 117 -7.43 7.99 7.61
N GLY A 118 -6.48 7.71 8.52
CA GLY A 118 -5.95 8.69 9.45
C GLY A 118 -4.42 8.68 9.41
N GLU A 119 -3.80 9.75 9.89
CA GLU A 119 -2.34 9.95 9.91
C GLU A 119 -1.59 8.73 10.48
N ALA A 120 -2.07 8.18 11.61
CA ALA A 120 -1.45 7.03 12.27
C ALA A 120 -1.46 5.73 11.43
N PHE A 121 -2.45 5.57 10.53
CA PHE A 121 -2.48 4.45 9.58
C PHE A 121 -1.43 4.63 8.48
N TYR A 122 -1.37 5.84 7.90
CA TYR A 122 -0.39 6.17 6.87
C TYR A 122 1.04 6.12 7.38
N ASP A 123 1.28 6.58 8.61
CA ASP A 123 2.57 6.51 9.27
C ASP A 123 3.04 5.08 9.46
N GLN A 124 2.15 4.16 9.81
CA GLN A 124 2.53 2.77 10.00
C GLN A 124 2.78 2.03 8.71
N ILE A 125 1.95 2.22 7.67
CA ILE A 125 2.27 1.60 6.37
C ILE A 125 3.54 2.22 5.77
N SER A 126 3.78 3.51 6.02
CA SER A 126 5.00 4.22 5.66
C SER A 126 6.20 3.64 6.41
N ALA A 127 6.07 3.38 7.71
CA ALA A 127 7.10 2.76 8.54
C ALA A 127 7.40 1.33 8.11
N LEU A 128 6.38 0.49 7.88
CA LEU A 128 6.53 -0.86 7.33
C LEU A 128 7.32 -0.83 6.01
N HIS A 129 6.90 0.01 5.06
CA HIS A 129 7.56 0.13 3.76
C HIS A 129 9.01 0.60 3.91
N LYS A 130 9.27 1.61 4.74
CA LYS A 130 10.64 2.11 4.98
C LYS A 130 11.51 1.08 5.69
N SER A 131 10.97 0.29 6.61
CA SER A 131 11.70 -0.81 7.27
C SER A 131 12.06 -1.93 6.31
N VAL A 132 11.14 -2.33 5.41
CA VAL A 132 11.43 -3.28 4.34
C VAL A 132 12.52 -2.73 3.41
N ARG A 133 12.36 -1.49 2.93
CA ARG A 133 13.34 -0.82 2.07
C ARG A 133 14.72 -0.69 2.74
N GLY A 134 14.73 -0.37 4.03
CA GLY A 134 15.91 -0.25 4.88
C GLY A 134 16.53 -1.57 5.30
N SER A 135 15.96 -2.71 4.89
CA SER A 135 16.42 -4.05 5.25
C SER A 135 16.46 -4.32 6.75
N ALA A 136 15.43 -3.85 7.47
CA ALA A 136 15.25 -4.05 8.90
C ALA A 136 14.08 -5.05 9.14
N PRO A 137 14.33 -6.38 9.06
CA PRO A 137 13.27 -7.40 9.13
C PRO A 137 12.49 -7.35 10.44
N ASP A 138 13.15 -7.14 11.57
CA ASP A 138 12.51 -7.09 12.89
C ASP A 138 11.55 -5.89 12.99
N ALA A 139 12.00 -4.71 12.55
CA ALA A 139 11.17 -3.51 12.53
C ALA A 139 10.02 -3.64 11.53
N ALA A 140 10.26 -4.24 10.36
CA ALA A 140 9.21 -4.50 9.37
C ALA A 140 8.14 -5.43 9.94
N LEU A 141 8.53 -6.52 10.60
CA LEU A 141 7.60 -7.44 11.25
C LEU A 141 6.82 -6.75 12.37
N TYR A 142 7.47 -5.90 13.17
CA TYR A 142 6.80 -5.12 14.21
C TYR A 142 5.71 -4.19 13.65
N TRP A 143 6.03 -3.40 12.61
CA TRP A 143 5.05 -2.51 11.98
C TRP A 143 3.93 -3.28 11.30
N TYR A 144 4.23 -4.43 10.71
CA TYR A 144 3.21 -5.33 10.17
C TYR A 144 2.26 -5.82 11.27
N ALA A 145 2.81 -6.39 12.35
CA ALA A 145 2.02 -6.91 13.46
C ALA A 145 1.15 -5.82 14.11
N ARG A 146 1.69 -4.60 14.29
CA ARG A 146 0.94 -3.44 14.79
C ARG A 146 -0.24 -3.06 13.89
N MET A 147 -0.10 -3.19 12.57
CA MET A 147 -1.20 -2.94 11.64
C MET A 147 -2.28 -4.04 11.73
N ILE A 148 -1.88 -5.31 11.85
CA ILE A 148 -2.81 -6.44 11.97
C ILE A 148 -3.57 -6.41 13.31
N ASP A 149 -2.87 -6.22 14.44
CA ASP A 149 -3.47 -5.99 15.76
C ASP A 149 -4.42 -4.78 15.74
N GLY A 150 -4.07 -3.80 14.90
CA GLY A 150 -4.86 -2.62 14.57
C GLY A 150 -6.06 -2.84 13.65
N GLY A 151 -6.42 -4.07 13.31
CA GLY A 151 -7.57 -4.36 12.44
C GLY A 151 -7.44 -3.78 11.03
N VAL A 152 -6.22 -3.48 10.57
CA VAL A 152 -5.99 -3.17 9.16
C VAL A 152 -6.29 -4.42 8.35
N ASP A 153 -7.06 -4.23 7.27
CA ASP A 153 -7.33 -5.31 6.31
C ASP A 153 -6.01 -5.89 5.75
N PRO A 154 -5.72 -7.20 5.98
CA PRO A 154 -4.49 -7.83 5.50
C PRO A 154 -4.30 -7.70 3.99
N LEU A 155 -5.38 -7.62 3.20
CA LEU A 155 -5.29 -7.42 1.74
C LEU A 155 -4.75 -6.03 1.39
N TYR A 156 -4.97 -5.02 2.24
CA TYR A 156 -4.32 -3.72 2.08
C TYR A 156 -2.80 -3.85 2.22
N VAL A 157 -2.34 -4.59 3.22
CA VAL A 157 -0.91 -4.83 3.41
C VAL A 157 -0.35 -5.66 2.25
N ALA A 158 -1.04 -6.71 1.81
CA ALA A 158 -0.64 -7.54 0.68
C ALA A 158 -0.41 -6.71 -0.61
N ARG A 159 -1.30 -5.74 -0.91
CA ARG A 159 -1.11 -4.78 -2.02
C ARG A 159 0.18 -3.99 -1.89
N ARG A 160 0.51 -3.54 -0.68
CA ARG A 160 1.73 -2.75 -0.41
C ARG A 160 2.98 -3.61 -0.47
N VAL A 161 2.89 -4.85 -0.05
CA VAL A 161 3.94 -5.88 -0.15
C VAL A 161 4.25 -6.18 -1.62
N VAL A 162 3.24 -6.35 -2.49
CA VAL A 162 3.44 -6.44 -3.96
C VAL A 162 4.09 -5.18 -4.53
N ARG A 163 3.71 -3.99 -4.04
CA ARG A 163 4.34 -2.74 -4.46
C ARG A 163 5.83 -2.69 -4.10
N MET A 164 6.21 -3.08 -2.88
CA MET A 164 7.61 -3.14 -2.44
C MET A 164 8.44 -4.09 -3.30
N ALA A 165 7.88 -5.24 -3.69
CA ALA A 165 8.55 -6.21 -4.56
C ALA A 165 9.00 -5.61 -5.90
N THR A 166 8.21 -4.70 -6.47
CA THR A 166 8.52 -4.07 -7.78
C THR A 166 9.29 -2.76 -7.65
N GLU A 167 9.06 -1.98 -6.58
CA GLU A 167 9.69 -0.68 -6.36
C GLU A 167 11.07 -0.76 -5.70
N ASP A 168 11.24 -1.62 -4.68
CA ASP A 168 12.42 -1.63 -3.82
C ASP A 168 13.31 -2.87 -4.02
N ILE A 169 12.78 -3.95 -4.60
CA ILE A 169 13.54 -5.19 -4.90
C ILE A 169 13.80 -5.30 -6.41
N GLY A 170 12.75 -5.20 -7.22
CA GLY A 170 12.83 -5.16 -8.68
C GLY A 170 13.57 -6.36 -9.27
N ASN A 171 14.42 -6.11 -10.27
CA ASN A 171 15.17 -7.16 -10.95
C ASN A 171 16.38 -7.67 -10.15
N ALA A 172 16.69 -7.08 -8.99
CA ALA A 172 17.75 -7.62 -8.13
C ALA A 172 17.33 -8.98 -7.54
N ASP A 173 16.03 -9.17 -7.31
CA ASP A 173 15.44 -10.48 -7.08
C ASP A 173 13.99 -10.57 -7.62
N PRO A 174 13.80 -10.96 -8.90
CA PRO A 174 12.48 -11.03 -9.54
C PRO A 174 11.49 -11.98 -8.84
N ARG A 175 11.97 -12.92 -8.03
CA ARG A 175 11.11 -13.88 -7.31
C ARG A 175 10.28 -13.19 -6.23
N ALA A 176 10.70 -12.02 -5.76
CA ALA A 176 9.97 -11.27 -4.74
C ALA A 176 8.52 -10.96 -5.14
N LEU A 177 8.26 -10.69 -6.43
CA LEU A 177 6.90 -10.44 -6.91
C LEU A 177 6.02 -11.69 -6.80
N ALA A 178 6.54 -12.85 -7.21
CA ALA A 178 5.82 -14.12 -7.10
C ALA A 178 5.57 -14.50 -5.63
N ILE A 179 6.54 -14.27 -4.75
CA ILE A 179 6.39 -14.51 -3.30
C ILE A 179 5.30 -13.60 -2.71
N ALA A 180 5.28 -12.31 -3.08
CA ALA A 180 4.27 -11.37 -2.64
C ALA A 180 2.85 -11.75 -3.12
N LEU A 181 2.72 -12.15 -4.39
CA LEU A 181 1.46 -12.59 -4.97
C LEU A 181 0.97 -13.91 -4.36
N ASN A 182 1.88 -14.87 -4.13
CA ASN A 182 1.52 -16.12 -3.47
C ASN A 182 1.05 -15.88 -2.03
N ALA A 183 1.67 -14.97 -1.29
CA ALA A 183 1.22 -14.59 0.04
C ALA A 183 -0.18 -13.94 0.00
N TRP A 184 -0.45 -13.11 -1.00
CA TRP A 184 -1.79 -12.57 -1.24
C TRP A 184 -2.80 -13.69 -1.53
N ASP A 185 -2.50 -14.58 -2.49
CA ASP A 185 -3.36 -15.73 -2.82
C ASP A 185 -3.70 -16.57 -1.58
N VAL A 186 -2.73 -16.79 -0.69
CA VAL A 186 -2.93 -17.51 0.56
C VAL A 186 -3.88 -16.74 1.48
N GLN A 187 -3.73 -15.42 1.62
CA GLN A 187 -4.67 -14.59 2.40
C GLN A 187 -6.09 -14.63 1.84
N GLU A 188 -6.28 -14.57 0.52
CA GLU A 188 -7.61 -14.63 -0.08
C GLU A 188 -8.27 -16.00 0.10
N ARG A 189 -7.48 -17.09 0.12
CA ARG A 189 -7.99 -18.45 0.19
C ARG A 189 -8.19 -18.96 1.61
N LEU A 190 -7.25 -18.66 2.52
CA LEU A 190 -7.28 -19.15 3.90
C LEU A 190 -7.90 -18.14 4.86
N GLY A 191 -7.84 -16.84 4.55
CA GLY A 191 -8.26 -15.80 5.49
C GLY A 191 -7.34 -15.65 6.69
N SER A 192 -7.81 -14.93 7.71
CA SER A 192 -7.07 -14.72 8.96
C SER A 192 -7.40 -15.81 9.99
N PRO A 193 -6.40 -16.27 10.80
CA PRO A 193 -5.03 -15.76 10.89
C PRO A 193 -4.00 -16.43 9.95
N GLU A 194 -4.32 -17.54 9.29
CA GLU A 194 -3.33 -18.32 8.52
C GLU A 194 -2.69 -17.54 7.37
N GLY A 195 -3.48 -16.72 6.68
CA GLY A 195 -3.01 -15.86 5.61
C GLY A 195 -2.11 -14.71 6.07
N GLU A 196 -2.31 -14.23 7.30
CA GLU A 196 -1.50 -13.15 7.88
C GLU A 196 -0.05 -13.63 8.06
N LEU A 197 0.12 -14.90 8.45
CA LEU A 197 1.43 -15.51 8.55
C LEU A 197 2.15 -15.57 7.17
N ALA A 198 1.42 -15.84 6.09
CA ALA A 198 1.98 -15.84 4.74
C ALA A 198 2.45 -14.44 4.31
N ILE A 199 1.68 -13.39 4.66
CA ILE A 199 2.08 -12.00 4.42
C ILE A 199 3.31 -11.64 5.26
N ALA A 200 3.35 -12.04 6.53
CA ALA A 200 4.52 -11.84 7.40
C ALA A 200 5.78 -12.47 6.79
N GLN A 201 5.67 -13.69 6.26
CA GLN A 201 6.77 -14.37 5.56
C GLN A 201 7.26 -13.57 4.34
N ALA A 202 6.35 -13.02 3.54
CA ALA A 202 6.71 -12.20 2.38
C ALA A 202 7.39 -10.87 2.79
N VAL A 203 6.92 -10.23 3.87
CA VAL A 203 7.55 -9.03 4.44
C VAL A 203 8.99 -9.30 4.87
N LEU A 204 9.22 -10.40 5.59
CA LEU A 204 10.55 -10.81 6.03
C LEU A 204 11.46 -11.13 4.84
N TYR A 205 10.95 -11.85 3.83
CA TYR A 205 11.69 -12.11 2.61
C TYR A 205 12.16 -10.82 1.94
N MET A 206 11.26 -9.86 1.75
CA MET A 206 11.58 -8.59 1.10
C MET A 206 12.54 -7.73 1.92
N ALA A 207 12.41 -7.73 3.24
CA ALA A 207 13.35 -7.04 4.11
C ALA A 207 14.78 -7.58 3.93
N CYS A 208 14.94 -8.89 3.75
CA CYS A 208 16.25 -9.52 3.54
C CYS A 208 16.73 -9.53 2.08
N ALA A 209 15.85 -9.28 1.10
CA ALA A 209 16.19 -9.36 -0.33
C ALA A 209 17.19 -8.27 -0.78
N PRO A 210 18.00 -8.53 -1.82
CA PRO A 210 18.79 -7.50 -2.49
C PRO A 210 17.90 -6.35 -2.99
N LYS A 211 18.26 -5.11 -2.64
CA LYS A 211 17.45 -3.93 -2.98
C LYS A 211 17.83 -3.36 -4.35
N SER A 212 16.85 -3.00 -5.16
CA SER A 212 17.03 -2.20 -6.36
C SER A 212 15.75 -1.47 -6.75
N ASN A 213 15.86 -0.15 -6.92
CA ASN A 213 14.84 0.68 -7.53
C ASN A 213 15.17 1.03 -9.00
N ALA A 214 16.14 0.35 -9.63
CA ALA A 214 16.63 0.70 -10.96
C ALA A 214 15.54 0.61 -12.04
N ALA A 215 14.70 -0.43 -12.00
CA ALA A 215 13.57 -0.58 -12.93
C ALA A 215 12.51 0.51 -12.70
N TYR A 216 12.23 0.85 -11.45
CA TYR A 216 11.31 1.93 -11.08
C TYR A 216 11.79 3.30 -11.60
N MET A 217 13.07 3.62 -11.38
CA MET A 217 13.67 4.86 -11.87
C MET A 217 13.71 4.91 -13.41
N ALA A 218 14.03 3.78 -14.06
CA ALA A 218 14.03 3.67 -15.52
C ALA A 218 12.65 3.95 -16.12
N TYR A 219 11.60 3.37 -15.54
CA TYR A 219 10.22 3.58 -15.98
C TYR A 219 9.80 5.05 -15.83
N ASN A 220 10.10 5.67 -14.68
CA ASN A 220 9.76 7.07 -14.44
C ASN A 220 10.51 8.02 -15.38
N ALA A 221 11.77 7.75 -15.69
CA ALA A 221 12.55 8.52 -16.65
C ALA A 221 11.98 8.41 -18.07
N ALA A 222 11.61 7.20 -18.50
CA ALA A 222 10.97 6.98 -19.80
C ALA A 222 9.61 7.71 -19.89
N LEU A 223 8.77 7.64 -18.84
CA LEU A 223 7.52 8.39 -18.79
C LEU A 223 7.72 9.91 -18.83
N ALA A 224 8.78 10.42 -18.20
CA ALA A 224 9.10 11.84 -18.25
C ALA A 224 9.48 12.26 -19.68
N ASP A 225 10.30 11.48 -20.38
CA ASP A 225 10.70 11.77 -21.75
C ASP A 225 9.49 11.73 -22.70
N VAL A 226 8.58 10.74 -22.56
CA VAL A 226 7.33 10.67 -23.35
C VAL A 226 6.45 11.91 -23.13
N LYS A 227 6.38 12.42 -21.89
CA LYS A 227 5.61 13.64 -21.58
C LYS A 227 6.24 14.91 -22.16
N GLN A 228 7.56 14.94 -22.33
CA GLN A 228 8.29 16.12 -22.78
C GLN A 228 8.44 16.21 -24.30
N HIS A 229 8.68 15.09 -24.99
CA HIS A 229 9.15 15.09 -26.38
C HIS A 229 8.04 14.85 -27.42
N GLY A 230 6.77 14.73 -27.00
CA GLY A 230 5.65 14.49 -27.88
C GLY A 230 5.58 13.05 -28.40
N SER A 231 4.87 12.81 -29.51
CA SER A 231 4.64 11.48 -30.08
C SER A 231 5.48 11.28 -31.34
N TYR A 232 6.76 10.95 -31.17
CA TYR A 232 7.60 10.54 -32.30
C TYR A 232 7.05 9.28 -32.96
N ASP A 233 7.26 9.20 -34.27
CA ASP A 233 6.87 8.06 -35.07
C ASP A 233 7.73 6.83 -34.73
N VAL A 234 7.14 5.64 -34.84
CA VAL A 234 7.90 4.39 -34.77
C VAL A 234 8.83 4.31 -35.99
N PRO A 235 10.15 4.04 -35.84
CA PRO A 235 11.07 3.84 -36.96
C PRO A 235 10.57 2.78 -37.95
N ILE A 236 10.82 2.99 -39.26
CA ILE A 236 10.28 2.13 -40.33
C ILE A 236 10.70 0.66 -40.16
N HIS A 237 11.92 0.40 -39.70
CA HIS A 237 12.43 -0.96 -39.47
C HIS A 237 11.80 -1.65 -38.24
N LEU A 238 11.06 -0.94 -37.39
CA LEU A 238 10.32 -1.49 -36.25
C LEU A 238 8.80 -1.54 -36.47
N ARG A 239 8.29 -0.91 -37.54
CA ARG A 239 6.85 -0.91 -37.86
C ARG A 239 6.41 -2.31 -38.29
N ASN A 240 5.20 -2.67 -37.88
CA ASN A 240 4.54 -3.87 -38.41
C ASN A 240 4.17 -3.67 -39.89
N ALA A 241 4.32 -4.70 -40.72
CA ALA A 241 3.97 -4.67 -42.14
C ALA A 241 2.97 -5.80 -42.51
N PRO A 242 1.75 -5.79 -41.94
CA PRO A 242 0.80 -6.88 -42.11
C PRO A 242 0.12 -6.89 -43.49
N THR A 243 0.08 -5.75 -44.21
CA THR A 243 -0.58 -5.65 -45.52
C THR A 243 0.40 -5.70 -46.68
N ARG A 244 -0.09 -6.11 -47.86
CA ARG A 244 0.70 -6.14 -49.10
C ARG A 244 1.23 -4.76 -49.48
N LEU A 245 0.38 -3.73 -49.36
CA LEU A 245 0.77 -2.34 -49.59
C LEU A 245 1.88 -1.88 -48.64
N MET A 246 1.84 -2.29 -47.37
CA MET A 246 2.91 -1.94 -46.41
C MET A 246 4.25 -2.60 -46.76
N LYS A 247 4.24 -3.86 -47.21
CA LYS A 247 5.47 -4.52 -47.70
C LYS A 247 6.02 -3.85 -48.96
N GLU A 248 5.15 -3.48 -49.90
CA GLU A 248 5.51 -2.76 -51.13
C GLU A 248 6.06 -1.35 -50.84
N LEU A 249 5.64 -0.71 -49.75
CA LEU A 249 6.16 0.58 -49.26
C LEU A 249 7.46 0.44 -48.44
N GLY A 250 8.05 -0.76 -48.34
CA GLY A 250 9.33 -0.99 -47.66
C GLY A 250 9.24 -1.16 -46.14
N TYR A 251 8.03 -1.18 -45.55
CA TYR A 251 7.88 -1.46 -44.12
C TYR A 251 8.34 -2.89 -43.81
N GLY A 252 9.23 -3.04 -42.83
CA GLY A 252 9.76 -4.34 -42.38
C GLY A 252 10.90 -4.93 -43.21
N HIS A 253 11.25 -4.39 -44.38
CA HIS A 253 12.37 -4.90 -45.20
C HIS A 253 13.75 -4.60 -44.59
N ALA A 254 13.85 -3.57 -43.75
CA ALA A 254 15.07 -3.20 -43.02
C ALA A 254 15.13 -3.79 -41.60
N TYR A 255 14.13 -4.57 -41.18
CA TYR A 255 14.11 -5.16 -39.85
C TYR A 255 15.18 -6.25 -39.72
N ARG A 256 16.08 -6.07 -38.75
CA ARG A 256 17.08 -7.06 -38.38
C ARG A 256 16.51 -8.04 -37.37
N TYR A 257 16.23 -9.27 -37.82
CA TYR A 257 15.71 -10.31 -36.95
C TYR A 257 16.82 -10.90 -36.07
N ALA A 258 16.85 -10.47 -34.81
CA ALA A 258 17.96 -10.75 -33.90
C ALA A 258 18.29 -12.25 -33.74
N HIS A 259 17.31 -13.16 -33.82
CA HIS A 259 17.55 -14.60 -33.68
C HIS A 259 18.40 -15.22 -34.82
N ASP A 260 18.42 -14.58 -35.99
CA ASP A 260 19.25 -15.02 -37.12
C ASP A 260 20.66 -14.42 -37.07
N GLU A 261 20.94 -13.55 -36.08
CA GLU A 261 22.22 -12.90 -35.90
C GLU A 261 23.07 -13.57 -34.81
N PRO A 262 24.41 -13.41 -34.84
CA PRO A 262 25.29 -13.89 -33.79
C PRO A 262 24.82 -13.44 -32.40
N GLU A 263 24.92 -14.34 -31.43
CA GLU A 263 24.47 -14.13 -30.03
C GLU A 263 22.97 -13.82 -29.87
N ALA A 264 22.16 -14.02 -30.91
CA ALA A 264 20.77 -13.61 -30.98
C ALA A 264 20.59 -12.09 -30.70
N TYR A 265 21.52 -11.26 -31.20
CA TYR A 265 21.58 -9.81 -30.96
C TYR A 265 21.99 -9.02 -32.21
N ALA A 266 21.13 -8.10 -32.65
CA ALA A 266 21.38 -7.23 -33.80
C ALA A 266 22.32 -6.06 -33.43
N ALA A 267 23.62 -6.35 -33.31
CA ALA A 267 24.60 -5.35 -32.88
C ALA A 267 24.59 -4.09 -33.77
N GLY A 268 24.58 -2.92 -33.14
CA GLY A 268 24.54 -1.60 -33.79
C GLY A 268 23.14 -1.13 -34.20
N GLU A 269 22.11 -1.97 -34.08
CA GLU A 269 20.72 -1.60 -34.36
C GLU A 269 20.23 -0.49 -33.42
N ARG A 270 19.36 0.39 -33.91
CA ARG A 270 18.78 1.48 -33.12
C ARG A 270 17.30 1.22 -32.88
N TYR A 271 16.90 1.18 -31.61
CA TYR A 271 15.51 0.91 -31.22
C TYR A 271 14.72 2.17 -30.81
N PHE A 272 15.38 3.32 -30.67
CA PHE A 272 14.73 4.61 -30.41
C PHE A 272 14.29 5.30 -31.71
N PRO A 273 13.30 6.22 -31.64
CA PRO A 273 12.97 7.12 -32.75
C PRO A 273 14.21 7.85 -33.29
N GLU A 274 14.21 8.16 -34.58
CA GLU A 274 15.37 8.80 -35.22
C GLU A 274 15.63 10.20 -34.67
N GLU A 275 14.56 10.89 -34.30
CA GLU A 275 14.52 12.24 -33.74
C GLU A 275 14.97 12.30 -32.28
N MET A 276 15.08 11.14 -31.60
CA MET A 276 15.40 11.06 -30.18
C MET A 276 16.81 10.51 -29.94
N PRO A 277 17.70 11.21 -29.22
CA PRO A 277 19.00 10.64 -28.86
C PRO A 277 18.83 9.34 -28.06
N GLU A 278 19.71 8.37 -28.26
CA GLU A 278 19.68 7.14 -27.46
C GLU A 278 19.80 7.48 -25.97
N ARG A 279 18.89 6.91 -25.16
CA ARG A 279 18.86 7.09 -23.71
C ARG A 279 19.19 5.79 -23.03
N GLN A 280 19.93 5.87 -21.93
CA GLN A 280 20.05 4.78 -20.97
C GLN A 280 19.12 5.03 -19.79
N TYR A 281 17.90 4.51 -19.85
CA TYR A 281 16.98 4.57 -18.70
C TYR A 281 17.34 3.55 -17.62
N TYR A 282 17.63 2.32 -18.02
CA TYR A 282 17.89 1.23 -17.08
C TYR A 282 19.38 1.10 -16.76
N VAL A 283 19.70 1.31 -15.50
CA VAL A 283 21.04 1.20 -14.93
C VAL A 283 21.00 0.14 -13.82
N PRO A 284 21.30 -1.14 -14.13
CA PRO A 284 21.27 -2.21 -13.13
C PRO A 284 22.25 -1.93 -11.99
N THR A 285 21.90 -2.38 -10.79
CA THR A 285 22.74 -2.23 -9.60
C THR A 285 23.65 -3.45 -9.44
N PRO A 286 24.75 -3.37 -8.67
CA PRO A 286 25.64 -4.51 -8.47
C PRO A 286 25.10 -5.56 -7.47
N ARG A 287 23.78 -5.58 -7.24
CA ARG A 287 23.13 -6.37 -6.18
C ARG A 287 22.25 -7.47 -6.78
N GLY A 288 22.27 -8.65 -6.18
CA GLY A 288 21.46 -9.78 -6.62
C GLY A 288 21.68 -10.13 -8.09
N LEU A 289 20.61 -10.47 -8.80
CA LEU A 289 20.68 -10.83 -10.21
C LEU A 289 21.05 -9.66 -11.14
N GLU A 290 20.89 -8.41 -10.69
CA GLU A 290 21.24 -7.25 -11.50
C GLU A 290 22.73 -7.15 -11.80
N GLN A 291 23.60 -7.79 -11.01
CA GLN A 291 25.02 -7.89 -11.35
C GLN A 291 25.21 -8.57 -12.72
N LYS A 292 24.55 -9.72 -12.94
CA LYS A 292 24.61 -10.46 -14.22
C LYS A 292 23.89 -9.74 -15.35
N ILE A 293 22.80 -9.04 -15.04
CA ILE A 293 22.13 -8.18 -16.01
C ILE A 293 23.05 -7.04 -16.45
N GLY A 294 23.73 -6.39 -15.50
CA GLY A 294 24.71 -5.34 -15.77
C GLY A 294 25.87 -5.82 -16.63
N GLU A 295 26.47 -6.97 -16.31
CA GLU A 295 27.51 -7.62 -17.12
C GLU A 295 27.03 -7.88 -18.56
N LYS A 296 25.82 -8.43 -18.73
CA LYS A 296 25.22 -8.67 -20.05
C LYS A 296 25.03 -7.36 -20.82
N LEU A 297 24.42 -6.35 -20.21
CA LEU A 297 24.17 -5.07 -20.88
C LEU A 297 25.47 -4.34 -21.26
N ALA A 298 26.52 -4.46 -20.43
CA ALA A 298 27.83 -3.92 -20.76
C ALA A 298 28.45 -4.60 -21.99
N ARG A 299 28.34 -5.94 -22.09
CA ARG A 299 28.77 -6.71 -23.28
C ARG A 299 27.99 -6.29 -24.53
N LEU A 300 26.67 -6.14 -24.44
CA LEU A 300 25.85 -5.75 -25.59
C LEU A 300 26.25 -4.36 -26.13
N ARG A 301 26.47 -3.39 -25.24
CA ARG A 301 26.95 -2.04 -25.64
C ARG A 301 28.33 -2.08 -26.30
N GLU A 302 29.20 -2.98 -25.87
CA GLU A 302 30.50 -3.18 -26.51
C GLU A 302 30.36 -3.75 -27.93
N LEU A 303 29.41 -4.69 -28.14
CA LEU A 303 29.08 -5.17 -29.49
C LEU A 303 28.54 -4.04 -30.36
N ASP A 304 27.68 -3.17 -29.81
CA ASP A 304 27.14 -2.02 -30.54
C ASP A 304 28.23 -1.03 -30.96
N ARG A 305 29.16 -0.68 -30.04
CA ARG A 305 30.30 0.20 -30.34
C ARG A 305 31.18 -0.37 -31.45
N ARG A 306 31.49 -1.67 -31.39
CA ARG A 306 32.28 -2.36 -32.42
C ARG A 306 31.59 -2.35 -33.77
N ALA A 307 30.28 -2.63 -33.80
CA ALA A 307 29.49 -2.61 -35.02
C ALA A 307 29.42 -1.20 -35.64
N ARG A 308 29.41 -0.14 -34.82
CA ARG A 308 29.37 1.27 -35.24
C ARG A 308 30.76 1.85 -35.56
N GLY A 309 31.84 1.12 -35.31
CA GLY A 309 33.21 1.58 -35.54
C GLY A 309 33.68 2.67 -34.55
N GLU A 310 33.05 2.77 -33.39
CA GLU A 310 33.42 3.72 -32.33
C GLU A 310 34.73 3.25 -31.65
N LYS A 311 35.70 4.17 -31.47
CA LYS A 311 36.95 3.84 -30.76
C LYS A 311 36.66 3.57 -29.28
N LEU A 312 37.25 2.49 -28.75
CA LEU A 312 37.27 2.09 -27.34
C LEU A 312 37.82 3.20 -26.42
#